data_AF-A0A1Z5ICT2-F1
#
_entry.id   AF-A0A1Z5ICT2-F1
#
_cell.length_a   1.000
_cell.length_b   1.000
_cell.length_c   1.000
_cell.angle_alpha   90.00
_cell.angle_beta   90.00
_cell.angle_gamma   90.00
#
_symmetry.space_group_name_H-M   'P 1'
#
loop_
_entity.id
_entity.type
_entity.pdbx_description
1 polymer ?
#
loop_
_entity_poly.entity_id
_entity_poly.type
_entity_poly.pdbx_seq_one_letter_code
_entity_poly.pdbx_strand_id
1 'polypeptide(L)'
;MEMDVKQKLAHQYDNIAIYTSGFYADPEDALGSRSKLMETLKSLTMNQHADTPFSLQIMTTNGEINVMPLGLLSLDELKAYENEHRKEVGLKDEDDAIPMVVQFAPHTEHAKVEKQIVGTTNALFDNFNDQFPKVWTAVSQYLDANQAILISIERDLLTDAKDVQSEYQNNFSTMTAEERKQNLGYELKDSELDHFSHFMADMHEVQSVVMSAASFTQHEIMGDNLFATVMNDRVLRNTFFWVLDNTFYEIMYYFIEKTRAIPDSEKIIKHLRHQKKLMIINMRNDAFQRAQKALDDPKQTIDLNHYFTDIFIPVAEQFSTEIDKMTTN
;
A
#
# COMPACT_ATOMS: atom_id res chain seq x y z
N MET A 1 -35.29 -6.83 35.22
CA MET A 1 -34.47 -5.71 34.71
C MET A 1 -33.41 -6.34 33.84
N GLU A 2 -33.67 -6.39 32.54
CA GLU A 2 -32.65 -6.72 31.54
C GLU A 2 -31.52 -5.70 31.66
N MET A 3 -30.30 -6.21 31.78
CA MET A 3 -29.11 -5.39 31.66
C MET A 3 -29.00 -4.98 30.18
N ASP A 4 -28.93 -3.68 29.90
CA ASP A 4 -28.78 -3.13 28.55
C ASP A 4 -27.56 -3.78 27.87
N VAL A 5 -27.74 -4.32 26.67
CA VAL A 5 -26.69 -4.94 25.86
C VAL A 5 -25.51 -3.99 25.66
N LYS A 6 -25.75 -2.66 25.63
CA LYS A 6 -24.68 -1.65 25.64
C LYS A 6 -23.84 -1.70 26.92
N GLN A 7 -24.43 -1.93 28.09
CA GLN A 7 -23.71 -2.02 29.36
C GLN A 7 -22.93 -3.33 29.49
N LYS A 8 -23.44 -4.44 28.93
CA LYS A 8 -22.77 -5.75 28.94
C LYS A 8 -21.52 -5.76 28.03
N LEU A 9 -21.61 -5.10 26.88
CA LEU A 9 -20.53 -5.00 25.88
C LEU A 9 -19.52 -3.87 26.16
N ALA A 10 -19.96 -2.73 26.71
CA ALA A 10 -19.04 -1.75 27.29
C ALA A 10 -18.17 -2.43 28.35
N HIS A 11 -18.75 -3.31 29.19
CA HIS A 11 -17.97 -4.05 30.18
C HIS A 11 -17.02 -5.12 29.61
N GLN A 12 -17.23 -5.59 28.36
CA GLN A 12 -16.38 -6.58 27.68
C GLN A 12 -15.32 -5.95 26.75
N TYR A 13 -15.48 -4.70 26.30
CA TYR A 13 -14.51 -4.05 25.42
C TYR A 13 -13.96 -2.71 25.93
N ASP A 14 -14.59 -2.05 26.93
CA ASP A 14 -13.94 -0.93 27.64
C ASP A 14 -12.73 -1.46 28.40
N ASN A 15 -11.58 -0.83 28.15
CA ASN A 15 -10.31 -1.06 28.85
C ASN A 15 -9.66 -2.44 28.63
N ILE A 16 -10.06 -3.22 27.61
CA ILE A 16 -9.32 -4.43 27.21
C ILE A 16 -8.28 -4.07 26.14
N ALA A 17 -7.03 -4.45 26.37
CA ALA A 17 -5.98 -4.29 25.39
C ALA A 17 -6.27 -5.15 24.14
N ILE A 18 -6.31 -4.53 22.96
CA ILE A 18 -6.50 -5.23 21.69
C ILE A 18 -5.16 -5.83 21.26
N TYR A 19 -5.15 -7.12 20.91
CA TYR A 19 -3.99 -7.72 20.26
C TYR A 19 -3.87 -7.17 18.84
N THR A 20 -2.88 -6.32 18.59
CA THR A 20 -2.64 -5.74 17.27
C THR A 20 -1.42 -6.35 16.61
N SER A 21 -1.53 -6.76 15.36
CA SER A 21 -0.40 -7.14 14.52
C SER A 21 -0.58 -6.55 13.13
N GLY A 22 0.52 -6.31 12.43
CA GLY A 22 0.46 -5.79 11.08
C GLY A 22 1.63 -6.22 10.22
N PHE A 23 1.39 -6.41 8.93
CA PHE A 23 2.45 -6.64 7.96
C PHE A 23 2.08 -6.08 6.58
N TYR A 24 3.10 -5.80 5.78
CA TYR A 24 2.93 -5.43 4.37
C TYR A 24 2.82 -6.66 3.48
N ALA A 25 1.78 -6.71 2.66
CA ALA A 25 1.61 -7.71 1.62
C ALA A 25 2.30 -7.23 0.32
N ASP A 26 3.40 -7.88 -0.03
CA ASP A 26 4.06 -7.66 -1.32
C ASP A 26 3.14 -8.17 -2.43
N PRO A 27 2.70 -7.30 -3.37
CA PRO A 27 1.74 -7.68 -4.39
C PRO A 27 2.22 -8.82 -5.30
N GLU A 28 3.54 -9.04 -5.36
CA GLU A 28 4.15 -10.10 -6.17
C GLU A 28 4.49 -11.36 -5.36
N ASP A 29 4.25 -11.38 -4.05
CA ASP A 29 4.58 -12.52 -3.17
C ASP A 29 3.35 -12.99 -2.38
N ALA A 30 2.39 -13.57 -3.11
CA ALA A 30 1.20 -14.18 -2.51
C ALA A 30 1.55 -15.30 -1.52
N LEU A 31 2.61 -16.09 -1.79
CA LEU A 31 3.04 -17.17 -0.88
C LEU A 31 3.63 -16.62 0.42
N GLY A 32 4.46 -15.57 0.34
CA GLY A 32 4.99 -14.87 1.50
C GLY A 32 3.89 -14.21 2.32
N SER A 33 2.93 -13.55 1.65
CA SER A 33 1.77 -12.92 2.30
C SER A 33 0.89 -13.97 3.01
N ARG A 34 0.62 -15.10 2.35
CA ARG A 34 -0.10 -16.25 2.95
C ARG A 34 0.63 -16.80 4.17
N SER A 35 1.94 -16.99 4.07
CA SER A 35 2.76 -17.54 5.14
C SER A 35 2.80 -16.61 6.35
N LYS A 36 3.00 -15.31 6.15
CA LYS A 36 2.95 -14.31 7.23
C LYS A 36 1.58 -14.27 7.90
N LEU A 37 0.49 -14.26 7.13
CA LEU A 37 -0.86 -14.29 7.69
C LEU A 37 -1.08 -15.55 8.54
N MET A 38 -0.66 -16.71 8.03
CA MET A 38 -0.77 -17.99 8.75
C MET A 38 0.02 -17.96 10.05
N GLU A 39 1.27 -17.51 10.01
CA GLU A 39 2.15 -17.42 11.18
C GLU A 39 1.58 -16.47 12.23
N THR A 40 1.11 -15.30 11.81
CA THR A 40 0.52 -14.30 12.73
C THR A 40 -0.76 -14.82 13.37
N LEU A 41 -1.70 -15.36 12.60
CA LEU A 41 -2.96 -15.89 13.14
C LEU A 41 -2.72 -17.13 14.01
N LYS A 42 -1.76 -17.99 13.65
CA LYS A 42 -1.38 -19.14 14.47
C LYS A 42 -0.73 -18.71 15.79
N SER A 43 0.12 -17.69 15.75
CA SER A 43 0.70 -17.11 16.96
C SER A 43 -0.38 -16.53 17.87
N LEU A 44 -1.39 -15.85 17.30
CA LEU A 44 -2.54 -15.37 18.04
C LEU A 44 -3.29 -16.52 18.72
N THR A 45 -3.68 -17.56 17.98
CA THR A 45 -4.49 -18.67 18.52
C THR A 45 -3.75 -19.53 19.54
N MET A 46 -2.42 -19.61 19.44
CA MET A 46 -1.60 -20.37 20.40
C MET A 46 -1.32 -19.61 21.71
N ASN A 47 -1.38 -18.28 21.70
CA ASN A 47 -0.95 -17.44 22.83
C ASN A 47 -2.08 -16.66 23.51
N GLN A 48 -3.28 -16.63 22.92
CA GLN A 48 -4.43 -15.88 23.42
C GLN A 48 -5.63 -16.80 23.68
N HIS A 49 -6.73 -16.23 24.17
CA HIS A 49 -8.01 -16.92 24.33
C HIS A 49 -9.00 -16.50 23.22
N ALA A 50 -10.00 -17.33 22.94
CA ALA A 50 -10.96 -17.10 21.84
C ALA A 50 -11.84 -15.85 22.01
N ASP A 51 -11.94 -15.32 23.23
CA ASP A 51 -12.61 -14.08 23.61
C ASP A 51 -11.68 -12.85 23.56
N THR A 52 -10.40 -13.02 23.24
CA THR A 52 -9.44 -11.91 23.17
C THR A 52 -9.73 -11.04 21.93
N PRO A 53 -9.97 -9.72 22.08
CA PRO A 53 -10.10 -8.82 20.94
C PRO A 53 -8.77 -8.73 20.18
N PHE A 54 -8.82 -8.84 18.86
CA PHE A 54 -7.64 -8.71 18.02
C PHE A 54 -7.94 -7.93 16.73
N SER A 55 -6.93 -7.24 16.20
CA SER A 55 -6.96 -6.64 14.88
C SER A 55 -5.66 -6.94 14.16
N LEU A 56 -5.73 -7.68 13.06
CA LEU A 56 -4.61 -7.96 12.19
C LEU A 56 -4.73 -7.13 10.93
N GLN A 57 -3.82 -6.17 10.75
CA GLN A 57 -3.77 -5.27 9.62
C GLN A 57 -2.80 -5.78 8.55
N ILE A 58 -3.29 -5.96 7.33
CA ILE A 58 -2.49 -6.29 6.16
C ILE A 58 -2.47 -5.04 5.31
N MET A 59 -1.32 -4.38 5.28
CA MET A 59 -1.14 -3.16 4.51
C MET A 59 -0.87 -3.52 3.05
N THR A 60 -1.51 -2.82 2.12
CA THR A 60 -1.37 -3.01 0.67
C THR A 60 -1.04 -1.68 -0.01
N THR A 61 -0.76 -1.69 -1.31
CA THR A 61 -0.31 -0.49 -2.04
C THR A 61 -1.35 0.63 -2.03
N ASN A 62 -2.62 0.31 -2.27
CA ASN A 62 -3.70 1.29 -2.40
C ASN A 62 -4.87 0.98 -1.46
N GLY A 63 -4.58 0.40 -0.29
CA GLY A 63 -5.58 0.09 0.71
C GLY A 63 -5.04 -0.69 1.89
N GLU A 64 -5.95 -1.11 2.75
CA GLU A 64 -5.65 -2.00 3.88
C GLU A 64 -6.70 -3.12 3.98
N ILE A 65 -6.25 -4.30 4.41
CA ILE A 65 -7.12 -5.43 4.72
C ILE A 65 -7.01 -5.73 6.22
N ASN A 66 -8.12 -5.69 6.94
CA ASN A 66 -8.16 -5.99 8.37
C ASN A 66 -8.85 -7.34 8.61
N VAL A 67 -8.24 -8.19 9.43
CA VAL A 67 -8.85 -9.43 9.95
C VAL A 67 -9.11 -9.23 11.44
N MET A 68 -10.39 -9.27 11.83
CA MET A 68 -10.80 -8.92 13.20
C MET A 68 -12.18 -9.51 13.55
N PRO A 69 -12.54 -9.58 14.84
CA PRO A 69 -13.92 -9.82 15.25
C PRO A 69 -14.87 -8.71 14.76
N LEU A 70 -16.05 -9.09 14.29
CA LEU A 70 -17.13 -8.16 13.97
C LEU A 70 -17.54 -7.43 15.26
N GLY A 71 -17.76 -6.11 15.16
CA GLY A 71 -18.08 -5.29 16.33
C GLY A 71 -16.89 -4.58 16.95
N LEU A 72 -15.64 -4.95 16.60
CA LEU A 72 -14.44 -4.32 17.14
C LEU A 72 -14.36 -2.82 16.79
N LEU A 73 -14.71 -2.46 15.55
CA LEU A 73 -14.72 -1.06 15.11
C LEU A 73 -16.10 -0.40 15.25
N SER A 74 -17.18 -1.18 15.25
CA SER A 74 -18.55 -0.67 15.33
C SER A 74 -19.51 -1.70 15.92
N LEU A 75 -19.94 -1.46 17.16
CA LEU A 75 -20.88 -2.34 17.87
C LEU A 75 -22.27 -2.41 17.20
N ASP A 76 -22.64 -1.39 16.43
CA ASP A 76 -23.93 -1.38 15.74
C ASP A 76 -23.93 -2.36 14.54
N GLU A 77 -22.77 -2.65 13.96
CA GLU A 77 -22.64 -3.70 12.94
C GLU A 77 -22.87 -5.09 13.52
N LEU A 78 -22.33 -5.36 14.71
CA LEU A 78 -22.54 -6.62 15.41
C LEU A 78 -24.03 -6.81 15.75
N LYS A 79 -24.70 -5.78 16.25
CA LYS A 79 -26.14 -5.83 16.53
C LYS A 79 -26.97 -6.04 15.27
N ALA A 80 -26.62 -5.39 14.16
CA ALA A 80 -27.32 -5.58 12.90
C ALA A 80 -27.21 -7.03 12.43
N TYR A 81 -26.00 -7.60 12.49
CA TYR A 81 -25.76 -9.00 12.18
C TYR A 81 -26.56 -9.95 13.07
N GLU A 82 -26.52 -9.78 14.40
CA GLU A 82 -27.29 -10.62 15.32
C GLU A 82 -28.79 -10.55 15.05
N ASN A 83 -29.32 -9.36 14.75
CA ASN A 83 -30.73 -9.17 14.45
C ASN A 83 -31.14 -9.83 13.12
N GLU A 84 -30.28 -9.82 12.11
CA GLU A 84 -30.53 -10.53 10.85
C GLU A 84 -30.44 -12.04 11.05
N HIS A 85 -29.39 -12.51 11.73
CA HIS A 85 -29.21 -13.94 12.02
C HIS A 85 -30.40 -14.50 12.81
N ARG A 86 -30.86 -13.79 13.85
CA ARG A 86 -32.05 -14.18 14.63
C ARG A 86 -33.33 -14.27 13.80
N LYS A 87 -33.47 -13.48 12.72
CA LYS A 87 -34.61 -13.59 11.80
C LYS A 87 -34.53 -14.86 10.96
N GLU A 88 -33.34 -15.36 10.65
CA GLU A 88 -33.11 -16.51 9.79
C GLU A 88 -33.18 -17.84 10.54
N VAL A 89 -32.49 -17.95 11.69
CA VAL A 89 -32.40 -19.22 12.45
C VAL A 89 -33.39 -19.33 13.62
N GLY A 90 -34.04 -18.22 14.00
CA GLY A 90 -34.97 -18.17 15.13
C GLY A 90 -34.29 -18.16 16.50
N LEU A 91 -35.09 -18.13 17.58
CA LEU A 91 -34.64 -17.92 18.97
C LEU A 91 -34.05 -19.17 19.67
N LYS A 92 -33.82 -20.29 18.96
CA LYS A 92 -33.62 -21.60 19.61
C LYS A 92 -32.17 -22.05 19.80
N ASP A 93 -31.22 -21.45 19.08
CA ASP A 93 -29.79 -21.68 19.26
C ASP A 93 -29.11 -20.32 19.42
N GLU A 94 -28.86 -19.90 20.67
CA GLU A 94 -27.94 -18.79 20.95
C GLU A 94 -26.51 -19.32 20.73
N ASP A 95 -26.02 -19.19 19.49
CA ASP A 95 -24.58 -19.30 19.23
C ASP A 95 -23.92 -17.99 19.70
N ASP A 96 -23.24 -18.05 20.84
CA ASP A 96 -22.49 -16.93 21.43
C ASP A 96 -21.17 -16.65 20.68
N ALA A 97 -20.88 -17.38 19.60
CA ALA A 97 -19.65 -17.20 18.86
C ALA A 97 -19.59 -15.85 18.13
N ILE A 98 -18.48 -15.13 18.32
CA ILE A 98 -18.29 -13.81 17.72
C ILE A 98 -17.94 -13.98 16.24
N PRO A 99 -18.69 -13.38 15.30
CA PRO A 99 -18.36 -13.44 13.88
C PRO A 99 -16.99 -12.80 13.63
N MET A 100 -16.21 -13.39 12.71
CA MET A 100 -14.95 -12.83 12.26
C MET A 100 -15.12 -12.26 10.85
N VAL A 101 -14.62 -11.04 10.67
CA VAL A 101 -14.70 -10.30 9.41
C VAL A 101 -13.30 -10.10 8.82
N VAL A 102 -13.21 -10.25 7.50
CA VAL A 102 -12.13 -9.68 6.69
C VAL A 102 -12.69 -8.44 6.03
N GLN A 103 -12.07 -7.29 6.27
CA GLN A 103 -12.49 -5.99 5.77
C GLN A 103 -11.43 -5.45 4.84
N PHE A 104 -11.79 -4.98 3.65
CA PHE A 104 -10.92 -4.23 2.76
C PHE A 104 -11.35 -2.77 2.70
N ALA A 105 -10.41 -1.86 2.96
CA ALA A 105 -10.60 -0.42 2.81
C ALA A 105 -9.68 0.08 1.70
N PRO A 106 -10.21 0.30 0.48
CA PRO A 106 -9.44 0.90 -0.59
C PRO A 106 -9.17 2.38 -0.29
N HIS A 107 -7.95 2.84 -0.55
CA HIS A 107 -7.53 4.24 -0.37
C HIS A 107 -7.64 5.01 -1.69
N THR A 108 -8.79 4.88 -2.35
CA THR A 108 -9.11 5.63 -3.57
C THR A 108 -10.35 6.49 -3.37
N GLU A 109 -10.48 7.54 -4.18
CA GLU A 109 -11.58 8.50 -4.04
C GLU A 109 -12.94 7.80 -4.16
N HIS A 110 -13.84 8.08 -3.22
CA HIS A 110 -15.20 7.52 -3.14
C HIS A 110 -15.30 5.99 -2.97
N ALA A 111 -14.18 5.30 -2.74
CA ALA A 111 -14.21 3.87 -2.47
C ALA A 111 -14.97 3.56 -1.17
N LYS A 112 -15.64 2.41 -1.16
CA LYS A 112 -16.36 1.92 0.02
C LYS A 112 -15.58 0.80 0.66
N VAL A 113 -15.69 0.74 1.98
CA VAL A 113 -15.19 -0.39 2.76
C VAL A 113 -16.00 -1.64 2.40
N GLU A 114 -15.30 -2.70 2.00
CA GLU A 114 -15.87 -4.02 1.72
C GLU A 114 -15.63 -4.95 2.91
N LYS A 115 -16.60 -5.84 3.18
CA LYS A 115 -16.55 -6.74 4.33
C LYS A 115 -17.03 -8.13 3.94
N GLN A 116 -16.33 -9.14 4.44
CA GLN A 116 -16.71 -10.54 4.31
C GLN A 116 -16.61 -11.25 5.66
N ILE A 117 -17.72 -11.83 6.10
CA ILE A 117 -17.74 -12.71 7.27
C ILE A 117 -17.16 -14.06 6.84
N VAL A 118 -16.10 -14.49 7.51
CA VAL A 118 -15.32 -15.69 7.13
C VAL A 118 -15.48 -16.85 8.10
N GLY A 119 -16.28 -16.67 9.15
CA GLY A 119 -16.60 -17.64 10.20
C GLY A 119 -16.69 -16.95 11.55
N THR A 120 -16.24 -17.61 12.62
CA THR A 120 -16.25 -17.05 13.98
C THR A 120 -14.85 -17.08 14.60
N THR A 121 -14.63 -16.27 15.64
CA THR A 121 -13.39 -16.29 16.41
C THR A 121 -13.20 -17.65 17.07
N ASN A 122 -14.23 -18.22 17.70
CA ASN A 122 -14.18 -19.55 18.29
C ASN A 122 -13.72 -20.62 17.29
N ALA A 123 -14.28 -20.64 16.08
CA ALA A 123 -13.88 -21.59 15.04
C ALA A 123 -12.40 -21.44 14.63
N LEU A 124 -11.84 -20.22 14.66
CA LEU A 124 -10.43 -19.98 14.38
C LEU A 124 -9.53 -20.60 15.46
N PHE A 125 -9.94 -20.54 16.73
CA PHE A 125 -9.19 -21.11 17.86
C PHE A 125 -9.35 -22.63 17.95
N ASP A 126 -10.58 -23.14 17.78
CA ASP A 126 -10.89 -24.57 17.94
C ASP A 126 -10.44 -25.40 16.73
N ASN A 127 -10.48 -24.83 15.53
CA ASN A 127 -10.15 -25.53 14.29
C ASN A 127 -9.42 -24.64 13.27
N PHE A 128 -8.24 -24.18 13.67
CA PHE A 128 -7.40 -23.29 12.86
C PHE A 128 -7.19 -23.78 11.42
N ASN A 129 -6.91 -25.08 11.23
CA ASN A 129 -6.55 -25.61 9.91
C ASN A 129 -7.71 -25.58 8.91
N ASP A 130 -8.95 -25.74 9.37
CA ASP A 130 -10.14 -25.65 8.52
C ASP A 130 -10.60 -24.20 8.34
N GLN A 131 -10.30 -23.34 9.32
CA GLN A 131 -10.74 -21.95 9.30
C GLN A 131 -9.79 -21.02 8.54
N PHE A 132 -8.48 -21.24 8.62
CA PHE A 132 -7.48 -20.44 7.92
C PHE A 132 -7.70 -20.36 6.40
N PRO A 133 -8.04 -21.44 5.67
CA PRO A 133 -8.35 -21.36 4.24
C PRO A 133 -9.44 -20.35 3.90
N LYS A 134 -10.49 -20.22 4.73
CA LYS A 134 -11.58 -19.26 4.49
C LYS A 134 -11.10 -17.82 4.65
N VAL A 135 -10.31 -17.56 5.69
CA VAL A 135 -9.66 -16.26 5.91
C VAL A 135 -8.76 -15.92 4.73
N TRP A 136 -7.91 -16.87 4.30
CA TRP A 136 -7.01 -16.68 3.18
C TRP A 136 -7.76 -16.43 1.87
N THR A 137 -8.86 -17.12 1.59
CA THR A 137 -9.66 -16.88 0.39
C THR A 137 -10.16 -15.43 0.34
N ALA A 138 -10.73 -14.92 1.42
CA ALA A 138 -11.20 -13.53 1.48
C ALA A 138 -10.03 -12.53 1.35
N VAL A 139 -8.92 -12.76 2.07
CA VAL A 139 -7.73 -11.91 1.97
C VAL A 139 -7.16 -11.92 0.55
N SER A 140 -7.04 -13.09 -0.10
CA SER A 140 -6.53 -13.20 -1.47
C SER A 140 -7.42 -12.47 -2.46
N GLN A 141 -8.75 -12.54 -2.31
CA GLN A 141 -9.69 -11.79 -3.15
C GLN A 141 -9.48 -10.27 -3.02
N TYR A 142 -9.25 -9.77 -1.80
CA TYR A 142 -8.98 -8.36 -1.59
C TYR A 142 -7.57 -7.93 -2.03
N LEU A 143 -6.57 -8.82 -1.96
CA LEU A 143 -5.26 -8.57 -2.56
C LEU A 143 -5.37 -8.44 -4.08
N ASP A 144 -6.16 -9.31 -4.73
CA ASP A 144 -6.42 -9.23 -6.18
C ASP A 144 -7.19 -7.94 -6.54
N ALA A 145 -8.17 -7.55 -5.72
CA ALA A 145 -8.91 -6.29 -5.90
C ALA A 145 -7.98 -5.07 -5.77
N ASN A 146 -7.10 -5.05 -4.76
CA ASN A 146 -6.08 -3.99 -4.61
C ASN A 146 -5.13 -3.95 -5.81
N GLN A 147 -4.68 -5.11 -6.31
CA GLN A 147 -3.81 -5.16 -7.49
C GLN A 147 -4.51 -4.64 -8.75
N ALA A 148 -5.82 -4.88 -8.90
CA ALA A 148 -6.60 -4.35 -10.01
C ALA A 148 -6.73 -2.82 -9.94
N ILE A 149 -6.90 -2.26 -8.74
CA ILE A 149 -6.89 -0.81 -8.51
C ILE A 149 -5.55 -0.21 -8.94
N LEU A 150 -4.44 -0.77 -8.47
CA LEU A 150 -3.10 -0.32 -8.83
C LEU A 150 -2.91 -0.30 -10.36
N ILE A 151 -3.22 -1.40 -11.03
CA ILE A 151 -3.11 -1.50 -12.50
C ILE A 151 -3.98 -0.45 -13.22
N SER A 152 -5.15 -0.11 -12.67
CA SER A 152 -6.00 0.93 -13.25
C SER A 152 -5.32 2.29 -13.16
N ILE A 153 -4.81 2.65 -11.97
CA ILE A 153 -4.11 3.92 -11.73
C ILE A 153 -2.91 4.04 -12.68
N GLU A 154 -2.08 3.00 -12.79
CA GLU A 154 -0.90 3.04 -13.66
C GLU A 154 -1.27 3.22 -15.15
N ARG A 155 -2.41 2.67 -15.59
CA ARG A 155 -2.87 2.85 -16.98
C ARG A 155 -3.39 4.25 -17.26
N ASP A 156 -4.01 4.86 -16.26
CA ASP A 156 -4.44 6.26 -16.34
C ASP A 156 -3.21 7.17 -16.44
N LEU A 157 -2.20 6.98 -15.58
CA LEU A 157 -0.91 7.69 -15.66
C LEU A 157 -0.23 7.52 -17.02
N LEU A 158 -0.22 6.31 -17.59
CA LEU A 158 0.35 6.07 -18.92
C LEU A 158 -0.45 6.69 -20.06
N THR A 159 -1.73 6.98 -19.84
CA THR A 159 -2.54 7.72 -20.79
C THR A 159 -2.16 9.19 -20.74
N ASP A 160 -2.07 9.76 -19.55
CA ASP A 160 -1.66 11.15 -19.31
C ASP A 160 -0.23 11.42 -19.79
N ALA A 161 0.69 10.46 -19.60
CA ALA A 161 2.07 10.52 -20.05
C ALA A 161 2.19 10.78 -21.57
N LYS A 162 1.22 10.34 -22.40
CA LYS A 162 1.25 10.57 -23.86
C LYS A 162 1.01 12.04 -24.21
N ASP A 163 0.14 12.70 -23.45
CA ASP A 163 -0.14 14.12 -23.63
C ASP A 163 1.07 14.93 -23.18
N VAL A 164 1.62 14.61 -22.01
CA VAL A 164 2.84 15.24 -21.47
C VAL A 164 4.04 15.05 -22.42
N GLN A 165 4.22 13.84 -22.97
CA GLN A 165 5.25 13.57 -23.98
C GLN A 165 5.07 14.47 -25.20
N SER A 166 3.84 14.60 -25.69
CA SER A 166 3.52 15.43 -26.85
C SER A 166 3.83 16.90 -26.57
N GLU A 167 3.55 17.38 -25.36
CA GLU A 167 3.90 18.74 -24.93
C GLU A 167 5.42 18.97 -24.93
N TYR A 168 6.20 18.07 -24.34
CA TYR A 168 7.66 18.16 -24.36
C TYR A 168 8.20 18.13 -25.79
N GLN A 169 7.74 17.19 -26.61
CA GLN A 169 8.18 17.07 -27.99
C GLN A 169 7.85 18.32 -28.81
N ASN A 170 6.64 18.87 -28.68
CA ASN A 170 6.22 20.08 -29.39
C ASN A 170 7.01 21.30 -28.93
N ASN A 171 7.22 21.46 -27.62
CA ASN A 171 7.99 22.59 -27.10
C ASN A 171 9.43 22.57 -27.63
N PHE A 172 10.14 21.45 -27.44
CA PHE A 172 11.56 21.37 -27.78
C PHE A 172 11.83 21.23 -29.28
N SER A 173 10.93 20.65 -30.08
CA SER A 173 11.10 20.58 -31.54
C SER A 173 11.11 21.95 -32.22
N THR A 174 10.46 22.96 -31.63
CA THR A 174 10.47 24.33 -32.15
C THR A 174 11.73 25.13 -31.82
N MET A 175 12.55 24.63 -30.89
CA MET A 175 13.79 25.28 -30.44
C MET A 175 14.98 24.86 -31.30
N THR A 176 15.90 25.79 -31.50
CA THR A 176 17.25 25.52 -32.03
C THR A 176 18.10 24.73 -31.03
N ALA A 177 19.16 24.07 -31.49
CA ALA A 177 20.06 23.29 -30.62
C ALA A 177 20.66 24.13 -29.49
N GLU A 178 21.04 25.38 -29.78
CA GLU A 178 21.55 26.35 -28.81
C GLU A 178 20.50 26.74 -27.76
N GLU A 179 19.25 26.96 -28.16
CA GLU A 179 18.15 27.26 -27.23
C GLU A 179 17.85 26.07 -26.31
N ARG A 180 17.81 24.85 -26.87
CA ARG A 180 17.65 23.63 -26.04
C ARG A 180 18.78 23.50 -25.03
N LYS A 181 20.02 23.73 -25.46
CA LYS A 181 21.18 23.67 -24.57
C LYS A 181 21.14 24.71 -23.46
N GLN A 182 20.65 25.92 -23.73
CA GLN A 182 20.46 26.93 -22.69
C GLN A 182 19.38 26.54 -21.69
N ASN A 183 18.28 25.95 -22.14
CA ASN A 183 17.17 25.55 -21.27
C ASN A 183 17.46 24.29 -20.44
N LEU A 184 18.15 23.32 -21.03
CA LEU A 184 18.42 22.00 -20.41
C LEU A 184 19.75 21.95 -19.66
N GLY A 185 20.69 22.84 -19.98
CA GLY A 185 22.06 22.82 -19.45
C GLY A 185 22.99 21.80 -20.13
N TYR A 186 22.50 21.05 -21.12
CA TYR A 186 23.28 20.10 -21.92
C TYR A 186 22.80 20.05 -23.38
N GLU A 187 23.62 19.49 -24.27
CA GLU A 187 23.29 19.38 -25.69
C GLU A 187 22.30 18.23 -25.92
N LEU A 188 21.14 18.53 -26.54
CA LEU A 188 20.13 17.55 -26.95
C LEU A 188 19.99 17.55 -28.47
N LYS A 189 20.35 16.44 -29.12
CA LYS A 189 20.25 16.31 -30.58
C LYS A 189 18.80 16.10 -31.02
N ASP A 190 18.47 16.51 -32.25
CA ASP A 190 17.16 16.24 -32.85
C ASP A 190 16.82 14.74 -32.87
N SER A 191 17.82 13.88 -33.11
CA SER A 191 17.65 12.41 -33.12
C SER A 191 17.33 11.82 -31.75
N GLU A 192 17.62 12.55 -30.66
CA GLU A 192 17.42 12.11 -29.27
C GLU A 192 16.12 12.71 -28.68
N LEU A 193 15.47 13.63 -29.39
CA LEU A 193 14.33 14.40 -28.90
C LEU A 193 13.13 13.52 -28.52
N ASP A 194 12.87 12.48 -29.31
CA ASP A 194 11.77 11.55 -29.06
C ASP A 194 12.00 10.75 -27.77
N HIS A 195 13.18 10.17 -27.60
CA HIS A 195 13.57 9.44 -26.38
C HIS A 195 13.57 10.36 -25.16
N PHE A 196 14.12 11.58 -25.28
CA PHE A 196 14.08 12.59 -24.23
C PHE A 196 12.64 12.93 -23.80
N SER A 197 11.73 13.11 -24.75
CA SER A 197 10.33 13.47 -24.44
C SER A 197 9.60 12.32 -23.71
N HIS A 198 9.87 11.06 -24.09
CA HIS A 198 9.36 9.90 -23.35
C HIS A 198 9.90 9.84 -21.93
N PHE A 199 11.21 10.05 -21.75
CA PHE A 199 11.84 10.05 -20.43
C PHE A 199 11.27 11.14 -19.53
N MET A 200 11.12 12.37 -20.05
CA MET A 200 10.58 13.48 -19.27
C MET A 200 9.11 13.27 -18.90
N ALA A 201 8.31 12.66 -19.79
CA ALA A 201 6.94 12.29 -19.47
C ALA A 201 6.87 11.24 -18.34
N ASP A 202 7.74 10.22 -18.37
CA ASP A 202 7.82 9.26 -17.26
C ASP A 202 8.18 9.94 -15.93
N MET A 203 9.19 10.82 -15.96
CA MET A 203 9.60 11.53 -14.74
C MET A 203 8.51 12.46 -14.24
N HIS A 204 7.69 13.04 -15.13
CA HIS A 204 6.54 13.86 -14.75
C HIS A 204 5.48 13.02 -14.02
N GLU A 205 5.10 11.86 -14.55
CA GLU A 205 4.11 10.99 -13.89
C GLU A 205 4.63 10.42 -12.57
N VAL A 206 5.90 9.99 -12.53
CA VAL A 206 6.56 9.57 -11.30
C VAL A 206 6.56 10.71 -10.27
N GLN A 207 6.85 11.94 -10.69
CA GLN A 207 6.83 13.08 -9.77
C GLN A 207 5.43 13.30 -9.18
N SER A 208 4.36 13.09 -9.94
CA SER A 208 2.98 13.15 -9.44
C SER A 208 2.71 12.11 -8.35
N VAL A 209 3.14 10.86 -8.57
CA VAL A 209 3.08 9.78 -7.57
C VAL A 209 3.85 10.16 -6.29
N VAL A 210 5.09 10.62 -6.47
CA VAL A 210 5.99 11.04 -5.38
C VAL A 210 5.40 12.18 -4.56
N MET A 211 4.85 13.21 -5.22
CA MET A 211 4.23 14.35 -4.55
C MET A 211 2.94 13.97 -3.83
N SER A 212 2.15 13.05 -4.40
CA SER A 212 0.96 12.51 -3.74
C SER A 212 1.34 11.79 -2.43
N ALA A 213 2.33 10.91 -2.47
CA ALA A 213 2.82 10.19 -1.30
C ALA A 213 3.44 11.12 -0.24
N ALA A 214 4.20 12.14 -0.67
CA ALA A 214 4.76 13.15 0.22
C ALA A 214 3.65 13.97 0.90
N SER A 215 2.63 14.38 0.15
CA SER A 215 1.46 15.10 0.67
C SER A 215 0.70 14.24 1.69
N PHE A 216 0.41 12.98 1.36
CA PHE A 216 -0.21 12.05 2.30
C PHE A 216 0.60 11.93 3.60
N THR A 217 1.91 11.73 3.48
CA THR A 217 2.80 11.63 4.65
C THR A 217 2.79 12.92 5.48
N GLN A 218 2.75 14.08 4.83
CA GLN A 218 2.70 15.37 5.50
C GLN A 218 1.41 15.56 6.30
N HIS A 219 0.26 15.22 5.71
CA HIS A 219 -1.04 15.49 6.31
C HIS A 219 -1.47 14.41 7.31
N GLU A 220 -1.28 13.13 6.97
CA GLU A 220 -1.83 12.00 7.72
C GLU A 220 -0.86 11.42 8.75
N ILE A 221 0.45 11.53 8.53
CA ILE A 221 1.48 10.94 9.41
C ILE A 221 2.17 12.00 10.25
N MET A 222 2.65 13.06 9.59
CA MET A 222 3.34 14.16 10.27
C MET A 222 2.36 15.06 10.98
N GLY A 223 1.36 15.59 10.26
CA GLY A 223 0.46 16.63 10.80
C GLY A 223 1.27 17.81 11.33
N ASP A 224 1.02 18.17 12.59
CA ASP A 224 1.75 19.22 13.31
C ASP A 224 3.02 18.72 14.03
N ASN A 225 3.33 17.42 13.95
CA ASN A 225 4.46 16.85 14.65
C ASN A 225 5.79 17.17 13.95
N LEU A 226 6.84 17.31 14.75
CA LEU A 226 8.21 17.31 14.21
C LEU A 226 8.57 15.93 13.69
N PHE A 227 9.45 15.89 12.69
CA PHE A 227 9.94 14.64 12.09
C PHE A 227 10.55 13.70 13.13
N ALA A 228 11.29 14.26 14.10
CA ALA A 228 11.85 13.50 15.21
C ALA A 228 10.78 12.84 16.09
N THR A 229 9.62 13.46 16.27
CA THR A 229 8.51 12.87 17.04
C THR A 229 7.94 11.66 16.31
N VAL A 230 7.66 11.80 15.01
CA VAL A 230 7.17 10.72 14.14
C VAL A 230 8.14 9.54 14.11
N MET A 231 9.43 9.81 13.94
CA MET A 231 10.44 8.75 13.86
C MET A 231 10.69 8.03 15.20
N ASN A 232 10.46 8.69 16.33
CA ASN A 232 10.58 8.06 17.65
C ASN A 232 9.34 7.24 18.03
N ASP A 233 8.16 7.58 17.51
CA ASP A 233 6.96 6.78 17.66
C ASP A 233 7.02 5.52 16.77
N ARG A 234 6.81 4.34 17.36
CA ARG A 234 6.93 3.08 16.63
C ARG A 234 5.86 2.93 15.55
N VAL A 235 4.63 3.36 15.83
CA VAL A 235 3.51 3.21 14.90
C VAL A 235 3.70 4.19 13.75
N LEU A 236 3.89 5.47 14.04
CA LEU A 236 4.05 6.50 13.00
C LEU A 236 5.28 6.26 12.13
N ARG A 237 6.42 5.86 12.73
CA ARG A 237 7.61 5.45 11.97
C ARG A 237 7.32 4.28 11.04
N ASN A 238 6.63 3.25 11.51
CA ASN A 238 6.31 2.09 10.68
C ASN A 238 5.38 2.48 9.52
N THR A 239 4.38 3.33 9.78
CA THR A 239 3.50 3.85 8.72
C THR A 239 4.27 4.71 7.72
N PHE A 240 5.22 5.54 8.16
CA PHE A 240 6.08 6.31 7.27
C PHE A 240 6.87 5.42 6.30
N PHE A 241 7.56 4.39 6.82
CA PHE A 241 8.31 3.47 5.96
C PHE A 241 7.42 2.59 5.09
N TRP A 242 6.19 2.35 5.52
CA TRP A 242 5.19 1.69 4.69
C TRP A 242 4.78 2.55 3.49
N VAL A 243 4.56 3.87 3.66
CA VAL A 243 4.29 4.76 2.52
C VAL A 243 5.44 4.73 1.52
N LEU A 244 6.69 4.72 1.99
CA LEU A 244 7.86 4.60 1.11
C LEU A 244 7.85 3.29 0.30
N ASP A 245 7.52 2.18 0.94
CA ASP A 245 7.39 0.91 0.24
C ASP A 245 6.28 0.98 -0.81
N ASN A 246 5.09 1.51 -0.47
CA ASN A 246 4.00 1.66 -1.42
C ASN A 246 4.39 2.51 -2.63
N THR A 247 5.00 3.67 -2.41
CA THR A 247 5.49 4.55 -3.49
C THR A 247 6.48 3.82 -4.40
N PHE A 248 7.36 2.98 -3.84
CA PHE A 248 8.25 2.15 -4.65
C PHE A 248 7.47 1.18 -5.55
N TYR A 249 6.44 0.51 -5.01
CA TYR A 249 5.64 -0.43 -5.80
C TYR A 249 4.83 0.29 -6.87
N GLU A 250 4.21 1.43 -6.59
CA GLU A 250 3.53 2.24 -7.61
C GLU A 250 4.47 2.59 -8.77
N ILE A 251 5.64 3.17 -8.48
CA ILE A 251 6.65 3.49 -9.51
C ILE A 251 7.10 2.24 -10.28
N MET A 252 7.37 1.12 -9.59
CA MET A 252 7.74 -0.11 -10.28
C MET A 252 6.63 -0.60 -11.22
N TYR A 253 5.37 -0.53 -10.77
CA TYR A 253 4.22 -0.98 -11.55
C TYR A 253 3.91 -0.05 -12.72
N TYR A 254 4.11 1.27 -12.59
CA TYR A 254 4.11 2.21 -13.71
C TYR A 254 5.01 1.70 -14.84
N PHE A 255 6.28 1.41 -14.53
CA PHE A 255 7.24 0.92 -15.53
C PHE A 255 6.93 -0.50 -16.05
N ILE A 256 6.38 -1.38 -15.21
CA ILE A 256 5.92 -2.72 -15.65
C ILE A 256 4.76 -2.59 -16.64
N GLU A 257 3.73 -1.81 -16.32
CA GLU A 257 2.58 -1.62 -17.21
C GLU A 257 3.00 -0.90 -18.50
N LYS A 258 3.88 0.10 -18.42
CA LYS A 258 4.48 0.74 -19.60
C LYS A 258 5.12 -0.29 -20.53
N THR A 259 5.92 -1.17 -19.95
CA THR A 259 6.69 -2.18 -20.69
C THR A 259 5.78 -3.16 -21.44
N ARG A 260 4.53 -3.36 -21.01
CA ARG A 260 3.61 -4.28 -21.71
C ARG A 260 3.33 -3.87 -23.16
N ALA A 261 3.48 -2.59 -23.50
CA ALA A 261 3.31 -2.09 -24.86
C ALA A 261 4.52 -2.36 -25.78
N ILE A 262 5.65 -2.85 -25.23
CA ILE A 262 6.90 -3.05 -25.96
C ILE A 262 6.99 -4.49 -26.52
N PRO A 263 7.58 -4.72 -27.70
CA PRO A 263 7.96 -6.06 -28.15
C PRO A 263 8.83 -6.80 -27.13
N ASP A 264 8.69 -8.13 -27.02
CA ASP A 264 9.42 -8.96 -26.03
C ASP A 264 9.24 -8.54 -24.56
N SER A 265 8.11 -7.89 -24.24
CA SER A 265 7.77 -7.35 -22.92
C SER A 265 7.92 -8.36 -21.77
N GLU A 266 7.63 -9.64 -21.97
CA GLU A 266 7.76 -10.66 -20.91
C GLU A 266 9.20 -10.75 -20.36
N LYS A 267 10.21 -10.64 -21.23
CA LYS A 267 11.62 -10.70 -20.83
C LYS A 267 12.01 -9.47 -20.01
N ILE A 268 11.56 -8.29 -20.45
CA ILE A 268 11.82 -7.02 -19.77
C ILE A 268 11.12 -7.00 -18.40
N ILE A 269 9.83 -7.31 -18.36
CA ILE A 269 9.05 -7.37 -17.09
C ILE A 269 9.68 -8.36 -16.11
N LYS A 270 10.12 -9.53 -16.58
CA LYS A 270 10.82 -10.50 -15.74
C LYS A 270 12.14 -9.93 -15.19
N HIS A 271 12.88 -9.18 -16.00
CA HIS A 271 14.10 -8.50 -15.56
C HIS A 271 13.82 -7.43 -14.50
N LEU A 272 12.84 -6.55 -14.72
CA LEU A 272 12.43 -5.53 -13.74
C LEU A 272 12.02 -6.16 -12.41
N ARG A 273 11.22 -7.23 -12.46
CA ARG A 273 10.83 -8.02 -11.27
C ARG A 273 12.02 -8.67 -10.57
N HIS A 274 13.06 -9.08 -11.32
CA HIS A 274 14.29 -9.61 -10.73
C HIS A 274 15.09 -8.53 -9.99
N GLN A 275 15.12 -7.30 -10.52
CA GLN A 275 15.79 -6.15 -9.88
C GLN A 275 15.06 -5.64 -8.64
N LYS A 276 13.72 -5.85 -8.55
CA LYS A 276 12.86 -5.43 -7.44
C LYS A 276 13.51 -5.54 -6.06
N LYS A 277 13.98 -6.74 -5.71
CA LYS A 277 14.52 -7.03 -4.37
C LYS A 277 15.73 -6.15 -4.04
N LEU A 278 16.62 -5.93 -5.01
CA LEU A 278 17.79 -5.09 -4.80
C LEU A 278 17.38 -3.61 -4.71
N MET A 279 16.50 -3.16 -5.62
CA MET A 279 16.09 -1.76 -5.69
C MET A 279 15.32 -1.31 -4.45
N ILE A 280 14.37 -2.11 -3.94
CA ILE A 280 13.64 -1.77 -2.71
C ILE A 280 14.55 -1.74 -1.48
N ILE A 281 15.56 -2.62 -1.41
CA ILE A 281 16.53 -2.62 -0.31
C ILE A 281 17.39 -1.35 -0.37
N ASN A 282 17.85 -0.96 -1.56
CA ASN A 282 18.63 0.25 -1.75
C ASN A 282 17.82 1.50 -1.39
N MET A 283 16.56 1.58 -1.87
CA MET A 283 15.63 2.65 -1.53
C MET A 283 15.43 2.76 -0.01
N ARG A 284 15.14 1.65 0.67
CA ARG A 284 14.95 1.63 2.13
C ARG A 284 16.20 2.09 2.88
N ASN A 285 17.38 1.65 2.45
CA ASN A 285 18.64 2.05 3.07
C ASN A 285 18.91 3.54 2.88
N ASP A 286 18.67 4.08 1.69
CA ASP A 286 18.81 5.51 1.40
C ASP A 286 17.84 6.34 2.25
N ALA A 287 16.55 5.97 2.25
CA ALA A 287 15.54 6.60 3.09
C ALA A 287 15.93 6.58 4.57
N PHE A 288 16.37 5.44 5.08
CA PHE A 288 16.81 5.32 6.47
C PHE A 288 18.03 6.19 6.80
N GLN A 289 19.03 6.24 5.92
CA GLN A 289 20.20 7.10 6.09
C GLN A 289 19.81 8.59 6.08
N ARG A 290 18.93 9.00 5.17
CA ARG A 290 18.39 10.36 5.12
C ARG A 290 17.59 10.70 6.38
N ALA A 291 16.78 9.76 6.86
CA ALA A 291 16.05 9.91 8.12
C ALA A 291 17.02 10.08 9.29
N GLN A 292 18.07 9.27 9.40
CA GLN A 292 19.08 9.41 10.45
C GLN A 292 19.75 10.78 10.43
N LYS A 293 20.16 11.24 9.24
CA LYS A 293 20.76 12.58 9.08
C LYS A 293 19.79 13.70 9.48
N ALA A 294 18.52 13.57 9.15
CA ALA A 294 17.47 14.51 9.58
C ALA A 294 17.26 14.52 11.11
N LEU A 295 17.60 13.44 11.80
CA LEU A 295 17.49 13.34 13.26
C LEU A 295 18.70 13.93 14.01
N ASP A 296 19.77 14.29 13.30
CA ASP A 296 20.93 14.99 13.89
C ASP A 296 20.53 16.38 14.43
N ASP A 297 19.50 17.01 13.85
CA ASP A 297 18.82 18.19 14.41
C ASP A 297 17.34 17.88 14.71
N PRO A 298 16.99 17.57 15.97
CA PRO A 298 15.62 17.22 16.35
C PRO A 298 14.57 18.31 16.13
N LYS A 299 14.99 19.56 15.88
CA LYS A 299 14.08 20.70 15.61
C LYS A 299 13.95 20.99 14.11
N GLN A 300 14.68 20.28 13.26
CA GLN A 300 14.63 20.48 11.82
C GLN A 300 13.24 20.15 11.29
N THR A 301 12.66 21.08 10.54
CA THR A 301 11.51 20.82 9.67
C THR A 301 11.99 20.14 8.39
N ILE A 302 11.35 19.04 8.02
CA ILE A 302 11.67 18.31 6.80
C ILE A 302 10.68 18.68 5.71
N ASP A 303 11.20 19.10 4.56
CA ASP A 303 10.40 19.19 3.34
C ASP A 303 10.20 17.77 2.79
N LEU A 304 9.01 17.23 2.99
CA LEU A 304 8.68 15.87 2.54
C LEU A 304 8.64 15.76 1.03
N ASN A 305 8.29 16.81 0.28
CA ASN A 305 8.33 16.76 -1.17
C ASN A 305 9.77 16.56 -1.65
N HIS A 306 10.70 17.34 -1.10
CA HIS A 306 12.11 17.17 -1.42
C HIS A 306 12.65 15.82 -0.95
N TYR A 307 12.31 15.40 0.28
CA TYR A 307 12.74 14.11 0.83
C TYR A 307 12.31 12.92 -0.04
N PHE A 308 11.05 12.88 -0.47
CA PHE A 308 10.53 11.81 -1.33
C PHE A 308 11.12 11.88 -2.74
N THR A 309 11.22 13.09 -3.33
CA THR A 309 11.80 13.29 -4.67
C THR A 309 13.23 12.75 -4.73
N ASP A 310 14.04 13.10 -3.73
CA ASP A 310 15.43 12.68 -3.60
C ASP A 310 15.63 11.16 -3.51
N ILE A 311 14.62 10.44 -3.01
CA ILE A 311 14.63 8.98 -2.87
C ILE A 311 14.15 8.32 -4.16
N PHE A 312 13.07 8.82 -4.75
CA PHE A 312 12.32 8.10 -5.78
C PHE A 312 12.67 8.46 -7.22
N ILE A 313 13.16 9.68 -7.50
CA ILE A 313 13.65 10.00 -8.84
C ILE A 313 14.81 9.09 -9.26
N PRO A 314 15.84 8.82 -8.43
CA PRO A 314 16.87 7.86 -8.79
C PRO A 314 16.35 6.43 -9.03
N VAL A 315 15.29 6.02 -8.30
CA VAL A 315 14.64 4.72 -8.50
C VAL A 315 13.98 4.64 -9.88
N ALA A 316 13.28 5.70 -10.27
CA ALA A 316 12.62 5.79 -11.57
C ALA A 316 13.63 5.86 -12.73
N GLU A 317 14.69 6.66 -12.58
CA GLU A 317 15.80 6.70 -13.54
C GLU A 317 16.44 5.32 -13.74
N GLN A 318 16.60 4.56 -12.65
CA GLN A 318 17.11 3.20 -12.73
C GLN A 318 16.16 2.28 -13.51
N PHE A 319 14.84 2.34 -13.28
CA PHE A 319 13.88 1.56 -14.05
C PHE A 319 13.90 1.92 -15.55
N SER A 320 13.87 3.21 -15.88
CA SER A 320 13.97 3.68 -17.27
C SER A 320 15.24 3.17 -17.94
N THR A 321 16.38 3.27 -17.24
CA THR A 321 17.68 2.80 -17.74
C THR A 321 17.69 1.29 -17.99
N GLU A 322 17.08 0.49 -17.12
CA GLU A 322 17.00 -0.96 -17.31
C GLU A 322 16.10 -1.34 -18.49
N ILE A 323 15.03 -0.57 -18.76
CA ILE A 323 14.21 -0.74 -19.97
C ILE A 323 15.03 -0.40 -21.22
N ASP A 324 15.68 0.76 -21.24
CA ASP A 324 16.47 1.24 -22.38
C ASP A 324 17.58 0.27 -22.78
N LYS A 325 18.30 -0.30 -21.80
CA LYS A 325 19.32 -1.34 -22.06
C LYS A 325 18.76 -2.57 -22.76
N MET A 326 17.48 -2.87 -22.57
CA MET A 326 16.84 -4.04 -23.12
C MET A 326 16.11 -3.79 -24.44
N THR A 327 15.80 -2.54 -24.77
CA THR A 327 15.14 -2.14 -26.02
C THR A 327 16.12 -1.64 -27.09
N THR A 328 17.33 -1.21 -26.70
CA THR A 328 18.36 -0.67 -27.61
C THR A 328 19.35 -1.75 -28.13
N ASN A 329 19.07 -3.04 -27.88
CA ASN A 329 19.86 -4.19 -28.37
C ASN A 329 19.11 -4.96 -29.45
#